data_AF-A0A067D3R9-F1
#
_entry.id   AF-A0A067D3R9-F1
#
_cell.length_a   1.000
_cell.length_b   1.000
_cell.length_c   1.000
_cell.angle_alpha   90.00
_cell.angle_beta   90.00
_cell.angle_gamma   90.00
#
_symmetry.space_group_name_H-M   'P 1'
#
loop_
_entity.id
_entity.type
_entity.pdbx_description
1 polymer ?
#
loop_
_entity_poly.entity_id
_entity_poly.type
_entity_poly.pdbx_seq_one_letter_code
_entity_poly.pdbx_strand_id
1 'polypeptide(L)'
;MDREAHVLFFLRHLRKLPEPYAGQDHHRVVLLFFCMHSLAILGELDRVDKKELIDWVYSLQVHPDRRDRSINVSDCGFRGSPWMGNVFGQRPKDYESSTYDVAHIASTYASIAILRTLGDNLSRVNKQAVIASLRHLQNPATGGFSASSLGTEEDLRFVF
;
A
#
# COMPACT_ATOMS: atom_id res chain seq x y z
N MET A 1 -3.14 5.09 -31.21
CA MET A 1 -2.87 5.27 -29.76
C MET A 1 -1.53 5.99 -29.65
N ASP A 2 -1.47 7.15 -29.02
CA ASP A 2 -0.22 7.89 -28.83
C ASP A 2 0.50 7.35 -27.59
N ARG A 3 1.39 6.37 -27.82
CA ARG A 3 2.10 5.66 -26.75
C ARG A 3 2.93 6.59 -25.87
N GLU A 4 3.71 7.48 -26.48
CA GLU A 4 4.62 8.35 -25.72
C GLU A 4 3.85 9.37 -24.89
N ALA A 5 2.73 9.89 -25.38
CA ALA A 5 1.86 10.74 -24.59
C ALA A 5 1.36 10.03 -23.31
N HIS A 6 1.00 8.75 -23.39
CA HIS A 6 0.62 7.96 -22.22
C HIS A 6 1.79 7.75 -21.25
N VAL A 7 2.99 7.44 -21.76
CA VAL A 7 4.18 7.28 -20.90
C VAL A 7 4.48 8.58 -20.14
N LEU A 8 4.51 9.71 -20.85
CA LEU A 8 4.74 11.02 -20.24
C LEU A 8 3.66 11.39 -19.23
N PHE A 9 2.40 11.01 -19.48
CA PHE A 9 1.30 11.18 -18.52
C PHE A 9 1.61 10.47 -17.20
N PHE A 10 1.96 9.19 -17.21
CA PHE A 10 2.26 8.44 -15.99
C PHE A 10 3.53 8.93 -15.30
N LEU A 11 4.60 9.23 -16.04
CA LEU A 11 5.84 9.77 -15.47
C LEU A 11 5.63 11.11 -14.76
N ARG A 12 4.73 11.96 -15.27
CA ARG A 12 4.35 13.22 -14.61
C ARG A 12 3.62 12.96 -13.29
N HIS A 13 2.64 12.04 -13.29
CA HIS A 13 1.86 11.71 -12.10
C HIS A 13 2.68 11.03 -11.00
N LEU A 14 3.75 10.30 -11.36
CA LEU A 14 4.71 9.77 -10.40
C LEU A 14 5.47 10.87 -9.65
N ARG A 15 5.83 11.96 -10.35
CA ARG A 15 6.63 13.05 -9.76
C ARG A 15 5.77 14.02 -8.97
N LYS A 16 4.61 14.39 -9.52
CA LYS A 16 3.73 15.38 -8.91
C LYS A 16 2.29 15.12 -9.34
N LEU A 17 1.42 14.94 -8.34
CA LEU A 17 -0.01 14.90 -8.57
C LEU A 17 -0.57 16.34 -8.67
N PRO A 18 -1.45 16.62 -9.65
CA PRO A 18 -2.22 17.87 -9.69
C PRO A 18 -3.09 18.06 -8.44
N GLU A 19 -3.38 19.32 -8.08
CA GLU A 19 -4.22 19.68 -6.92
C GLU A 19 -5.59 18.97 -6.87
N PRO A 20 -6.30 18.71 -7.99
CA PRO A 20 -7.56 17.96 -7.94
C PRO A 20 -7.46 16.55 -7.32
N TYR A 21 -6.26 15.98 -7.20
CA TYR A 21 -6.03 14.70 -6.54
C TYR A 21 -5.79 14.81 -5.02
N ALA A 22 -5.86 16.00 -4.43
CA ALA A 22 -5.69 16.19 -2.98
C ALA A 22 -6.68 15.33 -2.16
N GLY A 23 -7.92 15.17 -2.65
CA GLY A 23 -8.90 14.28 -2.03
C GLY A 23 -8.50 12.79 -2.04
N GLN A 24 -7.51 12.40 -2.84
CA GLN A 24 -6.96 11.04 -2.94
C GLN A 24 -5.65 10.88 -2.16
N ASP A 25 -5.27 11.84 -1.31
CA ASP A 25 -3.99 11.77 -0.58
C ASP A 25 -3.88 10.50 0.29
N HIS A 26 -4.98 10.03 0.87
CA HIS A 26 -5.04 8.80 1.64
C HIS A 26 -4.91 7.51 0.80
N HIS A 27 -5.00 7.59 -0.53
CA HIS A 27 -4.92 6.45 -1.48
C HIS A 27 -3.78 6.58 -2.50
N ARG A 28 -2.72 7.35 -2.20
CA ARG A 28 -1.61 7.58 -3.12
C ARG A 28 -0.93 6.32 -3.64
N VAL A 29 -0.84 5.26 -2.84
CA VAL A 29 -0.25 3.98 -3.29
C VAL A 29 -1.10 3.30 -4.37
N VAL A 30 -2.41 3.53 -4.38
CA VAL A 30 -3.32 3.02 -5.44
C VAL A 30 -3.12 3.81 -6.73
N LEU A 31 -2.90 5.12 -6.64
CA LEU A 31 -2.51 5.93 -7.81
C LEU A 31 -1.14 5.51 -8.35
N LEU A 32 -0.19 5.23 -7.47
CA LEU A 32 1.10 4.67 -7.84
C LEU A 32 0.92 3.31 -8.54
N PHE A 33 0.02 2.46 -8.04
CA PHE A 33 -0.27 1.16 -8.65
C PHE A 33 -0.71 1.32 -10.11
N PHE A 34 -1.63 2.24 -10.41
CA PHE A 34 -2.05 2.48 -11.78
C PHE A 34 -0.93 3.02 -12.65
N CYS A 35 -0.11 3.95 -12.15
CA CYS A 35 1.03 4.47 -12.89
C CYS A 35 2.04 3.36 -13.21
N MET A 36 2.37 2.52 -12.22
CA MET A 36 3.39 1.50 -12.37
C MET A 36 2.97 0.37 -13.30
N HIS A 37 1.74 -0.13 -13.15
CA HIS A 37 1.26 -1.20 -14.01
C HIS A 37 1.02 -0.70 -15.44
N SER A 38 0.65 0.56 -15.62
CA SER A 38 0.57 1.14 -16.96
C SER A 38 1.94 1.26 -17.62
N LEU A 39 2.97 1.71 -16.89
CA LEU A 39 4.34 1.73 -17.41
C LEU A 39 4.87 0.31 -17.69
N ALA A 40 4.49 -0.69 -16.88
CA ALA A 40 4.81 -2.09 -17.11
C ALA A 40 4.19 -2.62 -18.41
N ILE A 41 2.90 -2.36 -18.62
CA ILE A 41 2.18 -2.75 -19.85
C ILE A 41 2.80 -2.06 -21.07
N LEU A 42 3.21 -0.80 -20.93
CA LEU A 42 3.86 -0.05 -22.00
C LEU A 42 5.31 -0.49 -22.22
N GLY A 43 5.94 -1.23 -21.30
CA GLY A 43 7.33 -1.67 -21.42
C GLY A 43 8.36 -0.59 -21.06
N GLU A 44 8.00 0.34 -20.18
CA GLU A 44 8.76 1.58 -19.88
C GLU A 44 9.12 1.69 -18.38
N LEU A 45 9.22 0.56 -17.68
CA LEU A 45 9.61 0.50 -16.25
C LEU A 45 11.07 0.86 -16.00
N ASP A 46 11.91 0.88 -17.02
CA ASP A 46 13.29 1.32 -16.99
C ASP A 46 13.43 2.84 -16.81
N ARG A 47 12.38 3.61 -17.12
CA ARG A 47 12.35 5.07 -16.97
C ARG A 47 12.08 5.57 -15.55
N VAL A 48 11.90 4.66 -14.58
CA VAL A 48 11.65 4.99 -13.18
C VAL A 48 12.78 4.52 -12.28
N ASP A 49 13.02 5.24 -11.18
CA ASP A 49 13.89 4.76 -10.11
C ASP A 49 13.16 3.68 -9.31
N LYS A 50 13.40 2.42 -9.67
CA LYS A 50 12.76 1.27 -9.02
C LYS A 50 13.14 1.19 -7.54
N LYS A 51 14.36 1.57 -7.17
CA LYS A 51 14.84 1.46 -5.79
C LYS A 51 14.12 2.48 -4.90
N GLU A 52 14.06 3.73 -5.33
CA GLU A 52 13.35 4.79 -4.62
C GLU A 52 11.87 4.43 -4.42
N LEU A 53 11.21 3.92 -5.47
CA LEU A 53 9.82 3.50 -5.40
C LEU A 53 9.61 2.31 -4.46
N ILE A 54 10.48 1.31 -4.51
CA ILE A 54 10.44 0.16 -3.61
C ILE A 54 10.59 0.62 -2.16
N ASP A 55 11.56 1.48 -1.87
CA ASP A 55 11.81 1.98 -0.52
C ASP A 55 10.65 2.85 -0.02
N TRP A 56 10.03 3.64 -0.91
CA TRP A 56 8.81 4.38 -0.61
C TRP A 56 7.64 3.44 -0.27
N VAL A 57 7.39 2.40 -1.07
CA VAL A 57 6.32 1.44 -0.77
C VAL A 57 6.56 0.73 0.56
N TYR A 58 7.80 0.33 0.86
CA TYR A 58 8.12 -0.29 2.15
C TYR A 58 7.96 0.66 3.34
N SER A 59 8.14 1.97 3.15
CA SER A 59 7.87 2.96 4.20
C SER A 59 6.39 3.01 4.63
N LEU A 60 5.49 2.53 3.77
CA LEU A 60 4.06 2.48 4.06
C LEU A 60 3.64 1.24 4.86
N GLN A 61 4.54 0.27 5.07
CA GLN A 61 4.19 -0.96 5.78
C GLN A 61 3.92 -0.70 7.27
N VAL A 62 2.78 -1.19 7.76
CA VAL A 62 2.41 -1.20 9.18
C VAL A 62 2.95 -2.50 9.78
N HIS A 63 3.87 -2.38 10.72
CA HIS A 63 4.48 -3.53 11.39
C HIS A 63 3.73 -3.86 12.70
N PRO A 64 3.91 -5.06 13.27
CA PRO A 64 3.43 -5.32 14.62
C PRO A 64 4.11 -4.41 15.63
N ASP A 65 3.37 -3.93 16.64
CA ASP A 65 3.93 -3.11 17.72
C ASP A 65 5.06 -3.84 18.44
N ARG A 66 6.16 -3.11 18.73
CA ARG A 66 7.35 -3.66 19.38
C ARG A 66 7.10 -4.12 20.83
N ARG A 67 6.15 -3.50 21.53
CA ARG A 67 5.84 -3.75 22.94
C ARG A 67 4.96 -4.97 23.07
N ASP A 68 3.88 -5.00 22.30
CA ASP A 68 2.95 -6.11 22.27
C ASP A 68 2.26 -6.22 20.91
N ARG A 69 2.50 -7.33 20.23
CA ARG A 69 1.97 -7.60 18.88
C ARG A 69 0.45 -7.74 18.84
N SER A 70 -0.19 -8.00 19.98
CA SER A 70 -1.64 -8.12 20.06
C SER A 70 -2.35 -6.76 19.94
N ILE A 71 -1.65 -5.65 20.21
CA ILE A 71 -2.20 -4.30 20.18
C ILE A 71 -2.75 -3.94 18.80
N ASN A 72 -2.02 -4.28 17.74
CA ASN A 72 -2.33 -3.86 16.38
C ASN A 72 -2.41 -5.06 15.39
N VAL A 73 -2.82 -6.22 15.91
CA VAL A 73 -2.89 -7.47 15.14
C VAL A 73 -3.83 -7.36 13.92
N SER A 74 -4.87 -6.53 14.02
CA SER A 74 -5.85 -6.22 12.96
C SER A 74 -5.44 -5.08 12.03
N ASP A 75 -4.32 -4.41 12.32
CA ASP A 75 -3.98 -3.13 11.68
C ASP A 75 -2.74 -3.25 10.78
N CYS A 76 -2.07 -4.41 10.79
CA CYS A 76 -0.89 -4.68 9.99
C CYS A 76 -1.22 -4.79 8.49
N GLY A 77 -0.29 -4.35 7.63
CA GLY A 77 -0.50 -4.27 6.18
C GLY A 77 0.28 -3.12 5.56
N PHE A 78 -0.30 -2.44 4.57
CA PHE A 78 0.24 -1.19 4.03
C PHE A 78 -0.77 -0.05 4.14
N ARG A 79 -0.24 1.13 4.45
CA ARG A 79 -0.95 2.41 4.41
C ARG A 79 -1.15 2.86 2.96
N GLY A 80 -2.16 3.67 2.73
CA GLY A 80 -2.35 4.28 1.41
C GLY A 80 -1.41 5.45 1.12
N SER A 81 -0.89 6.11 2.15
CA SER A 81 0.11 7.19 2.05
C SER A 81 0.73 7.52 3.43
N PRO A 82 1.76 8.39 3.51
CA PRO A 82 2.36 8.80 4.78
C PRO A 82 1.62 9.97 5.47
N TRP A 83 0.33 10.20 5.15
CA TRP A 83 -0.46 11.37 5.58
C TRP A 83 -0.50 11.60 7.10
N MET A 84 -0.35 10.55 7.93
CA MET A 84 -0.29 10.67 9.39
C MET A 84 1.06 11.15 9.95
N GLY A 85 2.03 11.51 9.09
CA GLY A 85 3.35 11.97 9.55
C GLY A 85 4.26 10.85 10.06
N ASN A 86 4.05 9.63 9.55
CA ASN A 86 4.85 8.46 9.92
C ASN A 86 6.33 8.64 9.54
N VAL A 87 7.22 8.11 10.38
CA VAL A 87 8.67 8.19 10.16
C VAL A 87 9.07 7.37 8.93
N PHE A 88 9.67 8.04 7.94
CA PHE A 88 10.17 7.36 6.74
C PHE A 88 11.31 6.40 7.10
N GLY A 89 11.23 5.16 6.62
CA GLY A 89 12.29 4.15 6.82
C GLY A 89 12.42 3.64 8.25
N GLN A 90 11.36 3.75 9.07
CA GLN A 90 11.36 3.16 10.42
C GLN A 90 11.62 1.66 10.37
N ARG A 91 12.56 1.18 11.20
CA ARG A 91 12.86 -0.25 11.26
C ARG A 91 11.72 -0.98 11.96
N PRO A 92 11.35 -2.20 11.54
CA PRO A 92 10.25 -2.95 12.15
C PRO A 92 10.38 -3.14 13.66
N LYS A 93 11.61 -3.27 14.17
CA LYS A 93 11.91 -3.44 15.61
C LYS A 93 11.65 -2.19 16.45
N ASP A 94 11.64 -1.02 15.81
CA ASP A 94 11.47 0.28 16.46
C ASP A 94 10.04 0.82 16.21
N TYR A 95 9.16 0.01 15.60
CA TYR A 95 7.79 0.40 15.28
C TYR A 95 6.90 0.39 16.52
N GLU A 96 6.16 1.48 16.69
CA GLU A 96 5.15 1.65 17.72
C GLU A 96 3.84 2.00 17.02
N SER A 97 2.82 1.20 17.29
CA SER A 97 1.47 1.43 16.78
C SER A 97 0.86 2.68 17.39
N SER A 98 0.07 3.36 16.59
CA SER A 98 -0.78 4.47 17.01
C SER A 98 -2.24 4.08 16.79
N THR A 99 -3.14 4.61 17.62
CA THR A 99 -4.58 4.27 17.63
C THR A 99 -5.25 4.37 16.25
N TYR A 100 -4.77 5.28 15.40
CA TYR A 100 -5.35 5.52 14.08
C TYR A 100 -4.43 5.05 12.93
N ASP A 101 -3.30 4.42 13.26
CA ASP A 101 -2.34 3.94 12.29
C ASP A 101 -2.69 2.54 11.78
N VAL A 102 -3.66 2.51 10.86
CA VAL A 102 -4.19 1.27 10.30
C VAL A 102 -3.83 1.08 8.83
N ALA A 103 -3.58 -0.17 8.46
CA ALA A 103 -3.48 -0.57 7.07
C ALA A 103 -4.85 -0.62 6.40
N HIS A 104 -4.83 -0.62 5.06
CA HIS A 104 -6.02 -0.79 4.25
C HIS A 104 -5.82 -1.97 3.28
N ILE A 105 -6.82 -2.83 3.08
CA ILE A 105 -6.72 -4.03 2.23
C ILE A 105 -6.30 -3.64 0.80
N ALA A 106 -7.02 -2.69 0.17
CA ALA A 106 -6.69 -2.23 -1.18
C ALA A 106 -5.26 -1.67 -1.29
N SER A 107 -4.77 -0.97 -0.26
CA SER A 107 -3.41 -0.44 -0.22
C SER A 107 -2.36 -1.54 -0.04
N THR A 108 -2.69 -2.57 0.74
CA THR A 108 -1.88 -3.78 0.92
C THR A 108 -1.73 -4.55 -0.39
N TYR A 109 -2.84 -4.79 -1.09
CA TYR A 109 -2.84 -5.38 -2.42
C TYR A 109 -2.00 -4.56 -3.40
N ALA A 110 -2.28 -3.26 -3.53
CA ALA A 110 -1.57 -2.36 -4.43
C ALA A 110 -0.06 -2.35 -4.17
N SER A 111 0.34 -2.27 -2.90
CA SER A 111 1.75 -2.26 -2.49
C SER A 111 2.47 -3.55 -2.89
N ILE A 112 1.88 -4.72 -2.60
CA ILE A 112 2.48 -6.01 -2.96
C ILE A 112 2.58 -6.16 -4.48
N ALA A 113 1.56 -5.75 -5.23
CA ALA A 113 1.57 -5.78 -6.68
C ALA A 113 2.64 -4.85 -7.27
N ILE A 114 2.78 -3.62 -6.75
CA ILE A 114 3.85 -2.70 -7.15
C ILE A 114 5.22 -3.32 -6.90
N LEU A 115 5.46 -3.86 -5.70
CA LEU A 115 6.74 -4.49 -5.35
C LEU A 115 7.09 -5.62 -6.33
N ARG A 116 6.12 -6.48 -6.66
CA ARG A 116 6.30 -7.54 -7.65
C ARG A 116 6.62 -7.00 -9.04
N THR A 117 5.87 -6.00 -9.50
CA THR A 117 6.06 -5.36 -10.81
C THR A 117 7.44 -4.69 -10.93
N LEU A 118 7.97 -4.15 -9.83
CA LEU A 118 9.31 -3.56 -9.77
C LEU A 118 10.44 -4.60 -9.66
N GLY A 119 10.12 -5.88 -9.49
CA GLY A 119 11.09 -6.98 -9.39
C GLY A 119 11.56 -7.30 -7.96
N ASP A 120 10.88 -6.81 -6.93
CA ASP A 120 11.20 -7.11 -5.53
C ASP A 120 10.80 -8.56 -5.17
N ASN A 121 11.56 -9.16 -4.26
CA ASN A 121 11.37 -10.55 -3.82
C ASN A 121 10.37 -10.70 -2.65
N LEU A 122 9.80 -9.59 -2.16
CA LEU A 122 8.88 -9.52 -1.02
C LEU A 122 9.48 -10.04 0.30
N SER A 123 10.81 -10.06 0.43
CA SER A 123 11.48 -10.55 1.65
C SER A 123 11.23 -9.65 2.86
N ARG A 124 11.09 -8.35 2.64
CA ARG A 124 10.83 -7.34 3.69
C ARG A 124 9.35 -7.22 4.07
N VAL A 125 8.45 -7.92 3.39
CA VAL A 125 7.03 -7.98 3.75
C VAL A 125 6.84 -8.91 4.94
N ASN A 126 6.24 -8.41 6.02
CA ASN A 126 5.84 -9.22 7.17
C ASN A 126 4.54 -9.99 6.84
N LYS A 127 4.69 -11.07 6.07
CA LYS A 127 3.57 -11.90 5.57
C LYS A 127 2.69 -12.41 6.70
N GLN A 128 3.29 -12.80 7.83
CA GLN A 128 2.53 -13.31 8.99
C GLN A 128 1.62 -12.25 9.57
N ALA A 129 2.11 -11.02 9.74
CA ALA A 129 1.31 -9.90 10.24
C ALA A 129 0.19 -9.52 9.27
N VAL A 130 0.49 -9.47 7.96
CA VAL A 130 -0.51 -9.21 6.92
C VAL A 130 -1.62 -10.26 6.94
N ILE A 131 -1.27 -11.55 6.99
CA ILE A 131 -2.25 -12.65 7.02
C ILE A 131 -3.06 -12.64 8.31
N ALA A 132 -2.43 -12.34 9.46
CA ALA A 132 -3.12 -12.23 10.73
C ALA A 132 -4.17 -11.09 10.70
N SER A 133 -3.79 -9.93 10.16
CA SER A 133 -4.69 -8.80 9.97
C SER A 133 -5.87 -9.15 9.06
N LEU A 134 -5.61 -9.72 7.88
CA LEU A 134 -6.67 -10.15 6.94
C LEU A 134 -7.68 -11.11 7.57
N ARG A 135 -7.24 -12.02 8.44
CA ARG A 135 -8.15 -12.93 9.16
C ARG A 135 -9.06 -12.19 10.15
N HIS A 136 -8.61 -11.11 10.76
CA HIS A 136 -9.44 -10.29 11.65
C HIS A 136 -10.42 -9.42 10.87
N LEU A 137 -10.07 -9.04 9.64
CA LEU A 137 -10.94 -8.24 8.77
C LEU A 137 -12.03 -9.08 8.07
N GLN A 138 -11.92 -10.41 8.09
CA GLN A 138 -12.93 -11.29 7.53
C GLN A 138 -14.10 -11.47 8.49
N ASN A 139 -15.30 -11.17 8.01
CA ASN A 139 -16.53 -11.45 8.72
C ASN A 139 -16.80 -12.97 8.74
N PRO A 140 -16.89 -13.62 9.91
CA PRO A 140 -17.04 -15.07 10.00
C PRO A 140 -18.43 -15.58 9.55
N ALA A 141 -19.45 -14.72 9.53
CA ALA A 141 -20.81 -15.09 9.14
C ALA A 141 -21.04 -14.95 7.64
N THR A 142 -20.55 -13.87 7.03
CA THR A 142 -20.77 -13.56 5.60
C THR A 142 -19.61 -13.99 4.71
N GLY A 143 -18.41 -14.16 5.27
CA GLY A 143 -17.17 -14.39 4.54
C GLY A 143 -16.62 -13.14 3.85
N GLY A 144 -17.33 -12.00 3.92
CA GLY A 144 -16.90 -10.71 3.40
C GLY A 144 -15.73 -10.12 4.20
N PHE A 145 -15.09 -9.09 3.65
CA PHE A 145 -13.97 -8.42 4.29
C PHE A 145 -14.27 -6.94 4.48
N SER A 146 -13.88 -6.38 5.64
CA SER A 146 -13.77 -4.93 5.82
C SER A 146 -12.41 -4.45 5.34
N ALA A 147 -12.35 -3.26 4.76
CA ALA A 147 -11.12 -2.67 4.22
C ALA A 147 -10.10 -2.28 5.29
N SER A 148 -10.54 -1.95 6.51
CA SER A 148 -9.68 -1.66 7.66
C SER A 148 -10.39 -1.98 8.98
N SER A 149 -9.64 -2.03 10.07
CA SER A 149 -10.14 -2.31 11.42
C SER A 149 -11.01 -1.20 12.02
N LEU A 150 -10.96 0.01 11.45
CA LEU A 150 -11.76 1.16 11.89
C LEU A 150 -13.23 1.11 11.44
N GLY A 151 -13.68 0.00 10.87
CA GLY A 151 -15.07 -0.20 10.46
C GLY A 151 -15.37 0.51 9.14
N THR A 152 -15.08 -0.16 8.03
CA THR A 152 -15.47 0.27 6.68
C THR A 152 -16.61 -0.59 6.16
N GLU A 153 -17.09 -0.29 4.97
CA GLU A 153 -18.01 -1.17 4.26
C GLU A 153 -17.41 -2.58 4.05
N GLU A 154 -18.29 -3.58 4.03
CA GLU A 154 -17.98 -4.94 3.60
C GLU A 154 -18.50 -5.12 2.17
N ASP A 155 -17.60 -5.42 1.23
CA ASP A 155 -17.97 -5.58 -0.17
C ASP A 155 -16.99 -6.52 -0.90
N LEU A 156 -17.42 -7.04 -2.06
CA LEU A 156 -16.64 -7.97 -2.89
C LEU A 156 -15.29 -7.39 -3.35
N ARG A 157 -15.14 -6.06 -3.39
CA ARG A 157 -13.87 -5.39 -3.70
C ARG A 157 -12.71 -5.79 -2.78
N PHE A 158 -12.98 -6.30 -1.59
CA PHE A 158 -11.96 -6.67 -0.61
C PHE A 158 -11.68 -8.18 -0.55
N VAL A 159 -12.39 -8.98 -1.37
CA VAL A 159 -12.20 -10.43 -1.50
C VAL A 159 -11.14 -10.77 -2.55
N PHE A 160 -10.98 -9.94 -3.58
CA PHE A 160 -10.06 -10.10 -4.70
C PHE A 160 -8.79 -9.25 -4.53
#